data_AF-A0A7W0A259-F1
#
_entry.id   AF-A0A7W0A259-F1
#
_cell.length_a   1.000
_cell.length_b   1.000
_cell.length_c   1.000
_cell.angle_alpha   90.00
_cell.angle_beta   90.00
_cell.angle_gamma   90.00
#
_symmetry.space_group_name_H-M   'P 1'
#
loop_
_entity.id
_entity.type
_entity.pdbx_description
1 polymer ?
#
loop_
_entity_poly.entity_id
_entity_poly.type
_entity_poly.pdbx_seq_one_letter_code
_entity_poly.pdbx_strand_id
1 'polypeptide(L)'
;MTHQHHRPTRPRDDPGGRSGRGGGLLKLIALLLVALVITGGPFLNRYRDTIDLVLRTGSFEATATTLLRSALDSVNEQPAFSRVPGAPEVPLCRSVTAVDGRALADAMNLMRRDEEGRRLFRQLLDEGICVGVEDIDYNTGYALARQSITGSWASSTIMVDRDMIDAGESDVLAALLVHEATHIDRFINGLACTYDDSCTTLPNGVDLDEEVAAHAAEAVFWRGAYDDDGKRFSLGYAYGMNQLLDAYLDGPDAFTAYVRDLRGDERESS
;
A
#
# COMPACT_ATOMS: atom_id res chain seq x y z
N MET A 1 -4.05 51.14 75.99
CA MET A 1 -3.97 51.61 74.60
C MET A 1 -4.34 50.45 73.70
N THR A 2 -5.44 50.62 73.00
CA THR A 2 -6.26 49.58 72.37
C THR A 2 -5.97 49.62 70.87
N HIS A 3 -5.45 48.54 70.28
CA HIS A 3 -5.32 48.44 68.82
C HIS A 3 -6.22 47.34 68.27
N GLN A 4 -7.07 47.78 67.34
CA GLN A 4 -8.17 47.07 66.71
C GLN A 4 -7.69 46.02 65.71
N HIS A 5 -8.34 44.86 65.74
CA HIS A 5 -8.30 43.84 64.69
C HIS A 5 -9.13 44.29 63.47
N HIS A 6 -8.50 44.43 62.30
CA HIS A 6 -9.19 44.45 61.02
C HIS A 6 -9.19 43.05 60.39
N ARG A 7 -10.39 42.47 60.23
CA ARG A 7 -10.65 41.29 59.39
C ARG A 7 -10.79 41.74 57.93
N PRO A 8 -10.14 41.05 56.96
CA PRO A 8 -10.46 41.20 55.55
C PRO A 8 -11.74 40.43 55.19
N THR A 9 -12.61 41.11 54.45
CA THR A 9 -13.87 40.66 53.86
C THR A 9 -13.66 39.65 52.74
N ARG A 10 -14.42 38.55 52.75
CA ARG A 10 -14.49 37.57 51.65
C ARG A 10 -15.17 38.19 50.41
N PRO A 11 -14.68 37.95 49.18
CA PRO A 11 -15.41 38.29 47.98
C PRO A 11 -16.57 37.31 47.72
N ARG A 12 -17.64 37.85 47.14
CA ARG A 12 -18.87 37.18 46.69
C ARG A 12 -18.59 36.30 45.47
N ASP A 13 -19.21 35.12 45.46
CA ASP A 13 -19.31 34.24 44.29
C ASP A 13 -20.33 34.82 43.28
N ASP A 14 -19.90 34.93 42.02
CA ASP A 14 -20.70 35.31 40.85
C ASP A 14 -21.09 34.03 40.07
N PRO A 15 -22.39 33.67 39.92
CA PRO A 15 -22.79 32.56 39.07
C PRO A 15 -23.16 33.12 37.68
N GLY A 16 -22.15 33.27 36.82
CA GLY A 16 -22.32 33.96 35.54
C GLY A 16 -21.56 33.34 34.38
N GLY A 17 -22.12 32.29 33.78
CA GLY A 17 -22.05 32.03 32.34
C GLY A 17 -20.71 31.53 31.76
N ARG A 18 -20.75 30.32 31.18
CA ARG A 18 -20.04 29.97 29.92
C ARG A 18 -20.50 28.61 29.41
N SER A 19 -21.70 28.59 28.84
CA SER A 19 -22.05 27.66 27.76
C SER A 19 -21.39 28.18 26.48
N GLY A 20 -20.60 27.35 25.78
CA GLY A 20 -19.99 27.77 24.51
C GLY A 20 -18.73 27.05 24.06
N ARG A 21 -18.39 25.86 24.58
CA ARG A 21 -17.22 25.07 24.11
C ARG A 21 -17.54 23.85 23.24
N GLY A 22 -18.81 23.54 22.97
CA GLY A 22 -19.20 22.34 22.21
C GLY A 22 -19.21 22.49 20.67
N GLY A 23 -19.18 23.70 20.12
CA GLY A 23 -19.42 23.92 18.68
C GLY A 23 -18.20 23.78 17.77
N GLY A 24 -16.98 23.87 18.30
CA GLY A 24 -15.75 23.83 17.49
C GLY A 24 -15.42 22.42 16.99
N LEU A 25 -15.57 21.42 17.84
CA LEU A 25 -15.26 20.03 17.53
C LEU A 25 -16.23 19.47 16.47
N LEU A 26 -17.53 19.75 16.61
CA LEU A 26 -18.56 19.34 15.65
C LEU A 26 -18.34 19.94 14.25
N LYS A 27 -17.85 21.19 14.16
CA LYS A 27 -17.54 21.83 12.87
C LYS A 27 -16.29 21.25 12.22
N LEU A 28 -15.28 20.88 13.01
CA LEU A 28 -14.06 20.24 12.50
C LEU A 28 -14.34 18.82 11.98
N ILE A 29 -15.15 18.05 12.72
CA ILE A 29 -15.61 16.72 12.31
C ILE A 29 -16.44 16.80 11.02
N ALA A 30 -17.37 17.77 10.94
CA ALA A 30 -18.15 17.97 9.73
C ALA A 30 -17.29 18.37 8.52
N LEU A 31 -16.27 19.21 8.70
CA LEU A 31 -15.34 19.59 7.62
C LEU A 31 -14.45 18.42 7.16
N LEU A 32 -13.99 17.58 8.08
CA LEU A 32 -13.23 16.37 7.74
C LEU A 32 -14.10 15.35 7.00
N LEU A 33 -15.35 15.14 7.43
CA LEU A 33 -16.31 14.28 6.73
C LEU A 33 -16.66 14.82 5.35
N VAL A 34 -16.83 16.13 5.19
CA VAL A 34 -17.08 16.77 3.89
C VAL A 34 -15.85 16.66 2.98
N ALA A 35 -14.64 16.84 3.51
CA ALA A 35 -13.40 16.61 2.74
C ALA A 35 -13.30 15.15 2.30
N LEU A 36 -13.59 14.19 3.19
CA LEU A 36 -13.60 12.75 2.90
C LEU A 36 -14.62 12.37 1.82
N VAL A 37 -15.79 13.03 1.81
CA VAL A 37 -16.87 12.81 0.84
C VAL A 37 -16.56 13.47 -0.52
N ILE A 38 -15.90 14.63 -0.53
CA ILE A 38 -15.59 15.36 -1.77
C ILE A 38 -14.39 14.75 -2.51
N THR A 39 -13.39 14.21 -1.81
CA THR A 39 -12.21 13.60 -2.44
C THR A 39 -12.28 12.08 -2.57
N GLY A 40 -13.24 11.42 -1.90
CA GLY A 40 -13.23 9.96 -1.70
C GLY A 40 -14.37 9.19 -2.37
N GLY A 41 -14.94 9.65 -3.47
CA GLY A 41 -16.05 8.94 -4.15
C GLY A 41 -15.79 7.44 -4.42
N PRO A 42 -14.61 7.07 -4.95
CA PRO A 42 -14.21 5.66 -5.11
C PRO A 42 -13.83 5.00 -3.78
N PHE A 43 -13.16 5.74 -2.89
CA PHE A 43 -12.70 5.29 -1.57
C PHE A 43 -13.89 4.86 -0.67
N LEU A 44 -14.93 5.69 -0.57
CA LEU A 44 -16.10 5.42 0.27
C LEU A 44 -16.94 4.24 -0.22
N ASN A 45 -16.94 3.96 -1.53
CA ASN A 45 -17.67 2.81 -2.08
C ASN A 45 -16.98 1.49 -1.70
N ARG A 46 -15.65 1.48 -1.57
CA ARG A 46 -14.84 0.33 -1.14
C ARG A 46 -14.96 0.03 0.37
N TYR A 47 -15.18 1.05 1.20
CA TYR A 47 -15.40 0.88 2.66
C TYR A 47 -16.86 0.92 3.08
N ARG A 48 -17.80 0.83 2.13
CA ARG A 48 -19.22 0.97 2.40
C ARG A 48 -19.70 0.03 3.51
N ASP A 49 -19.28 -1.22 3.51
CA ASP A 49 -19.70 -2.22 4.49
C ASP A 49 -19.10 -1.96 5.88
N THR A 50 -17.86 -1.48 5.96
CA THR A 50 -17.23 -1.04 7.21
C THR A 50 -17.94 0.20 7.76
N ILE A 51 -18.24 1.17 6.92
CA ILE A 51 -18.97 2.39 7.31
C ILE A 51 -20.40 2.04 7.77
N ASP A 52 -21.08 1.12 7.09
CA ASP A 52 -22.44 0.69 7.46
C ASP A 52 -22.46 -0.04 8.82
N LEU A 53 -21.45 -0.85 9.12
CA LEU A 53 -21.27 -1.48 10.43
C LEU A 53 -21.02 -0.45 11.55
N VAL A 54 -20.27 0.60 11.25
CA VAL A 54 -19.97 1.70 12.18
C VAL A 54 -21.19 2.56 12.47
N LEU A 55 -21.99 2.85 11.43
CA LEU A 55 -23.25 3.58 11.58
C LEU A 55 -24.28 2.77 12.39
N ARG A 56 -24.25 1.44 12.32
CA ARG A 56 -25.18 0.55 13.06
C ARG A 56 -24.79 0.31 14.53
N THR A 57 -23.50 0.37 14.88
CA THR A 57 -23.01 0.03 16.23
C THR A 57 -23.02 1.20 17.23
N GLY A 58 -23.31 2.42 16.79
CA GLY A 58 -23.76 3.50 17.67
C GLY A 58 -22.69 4.21 18.53
N SER A 59 -21.41 3.84 18.44
CA SER A 59 -20.32 4.57 19.11
C SER A 59 -19.35 5.18 18.12
N PHE A 60 -19.83 6.18 17.38
CA PHE A 60 -19.04 6.91 16.38
C PHE A 60 -17.70 7.42 16.95
N GLU A 61 -17.65 7.86 18.21
CA GLU A 61 -16.40 8.35 18.83
C GLU A 61 -15.36 7.23 19.07
N ALA A 62 -15.77 6.05 19.54
CA ALA A 62 -14.86 4.94 19.77
C ALA A 62 -14.32 4.41 18.44
N THR A 63 -15.19 4.27 17.44
CA THR A 63 -14.76 3.80 16.13
C THR A 63 -13.95 4.84 15.37
N ALA A 64 -14.32 6.13 15.40
CA ALA A 64 -13.53 7.18 14.77
C ALA A 64 -12.14 7.31 15.41
N THR A 65 -12.05 7.12 16.73
CA THR A 65 -10.76 7.11 17.43
C THR A 65 -9.94 5.87 17.05
N THR A 66 -10.56 4.70 16.93
CA THR A 66 -9.90 3.47 16.47
C THR A 66 -9.45 3.60 15.02
N LEU A 67 -10.30 4.06 14.11
CA LEU A 67 -9.97 4.28 12.70
C LEU A 67 -8.86 5.33 12.54
N LEU A 68 -8.92 6.43 13.29
CA LEU A 68 -7.87 7.45 13.28
C LEU A 68 -6.56 6.91 13.84
N ARG A 69 -6.59 6.13 14.93
CA ARG A 69 -5.39 5.47 15.46
C ARG A 69 -4.84 4.45 14.49
N SER A 70 -5.67 3.57 13.92
CA SER A 70 -5.24 2.61 12.90
C SER A 70 -4.70 3.30 11.65
N ALA A 71 -5.27 4.43 11.22
CA ALA A 71 -4.74 5.20 10.10
C ALA A 71 -3.39 5.85 10.45
N LEU A 72 -3.26 6.47 11.63
CA LEU A 72 -2.01 7.06 12.09
C LEU A 72 -0.94 5.99 12.34
N ASP A 73 -1.32 4.86 12.92
CA ASP A 73 -0.44 3.73 13.20
C ASP A 73 -0.04 3.04 11.90
N SER A 74 -0.92 2.86 10.91
CA SER A 74 -0.57 2.32 9.60
C SER A 74 0.43 3.21 8.85
N VAL A 75 0.28 4.54 8.97
CA VAL A 75 1.27 5.51 8.45
C VAL A 75 2.58 5.44 9.24
N ASN A 76 2.52 5.19 10.55
CA ASN A 76 3.68 5.15 11.43
C ASN A 76 4.36 3.75 11.51
N GLU A 77 3.71 2.72 10.99
CA GLU A 77 4.23 1.36 10.82
C GLU A 77 5.11 1.27 9.57
N GLN A 78 5.16 2.30 8.73
CA GLN A 78 6.13 2.34 7.65
C GLN A 78 7.55 2.10 8.21
N PRO A 79 8.27 1.09 7.72
CA PRO A 79 9.56 0.74 8.29
C PRO A 79 10.47 1.97 8.25
N ALA A 80 11.18 2.27 9.33
CA ALA A 80 12.00 3.48 9.35
C ALA A 80 13.03 3.45 8.19
N PHE A 81 12.97 4.44 7.30
CA PHE A 81 13.83 4.51 6.13
C PHE A 81 14.89 5.60 6.28
N SER A 82 16.12 5.18 6.56
CA SER A 82 17.28 6.01 6.24
C SER A 82 17.63 5.77 4.77
N ARG A 83 17.60 6.82 3.95
CA ARG A 83 18.12 6.75 2.58
C ARG A 83 19.58 6.30 2.63
N VAL A 84 19.92 5.26 1.88
CA VAL A 84 21.32 4.82 1.75
C VAL A 84 22.04 5.86 0.90
N PRO A 85 23.03 6.60 1.44
CA PRO A 85 23.76 7.59 0.65
C PRO A 85 24.51 6.91 -0.50
N GLY A 86 24.44 7.48 -1.70
CA GLY A 86 25.09 6.93 -2.90
C GLY A 86 24.41 5.69 -3.48
N ALA A 87 23.13 5.47 -3.16
CA ALA A 87 22.36 4.40 -3.80
C ALA A 87 22.41 4.54 -5.34
N PRO A 88 22.50 3.41 -6.07
CA PRO A 88 22.47 3.41 -7.53
C PRO A 88 21.25 4.16 -8.05
N GLU A 89 21.39 4.76 -9.23
CA GLU A 89 20.29 5.39 -9.95
C GLU A 89 19.14 4.39 -10.11
N VAL A 90 17.93 4.86 -9.84
CA VAL A 90 16.72 4.04 -9.98
C VAL A 90 16.34 3.98 -11.46
N PRO A 91 15.98 2.82 -12.00
CA PRO A 91 15.70 2.69 -13.42
C PRO A 91 14.32 3.27 -13.74
N LEU A 92 14.19 4.60 -13.78
CA LEU A 92 12.93 5.27 -14.09
C LEU A 92 12.79 5.49 -15.59
N CYS A 93 11.57 5.30 -16.11
CA CYS A 93 11.28 5.66 -17.49
C CYS A 93 11.34 7.18 -17.68
N ARG A 94 11.68 7.63 -18.90
CA ARG A 94 11.85 9.07 -19.21
C ARG A 94 10.59 9.92 -19.00
N SER A 95 9.41 9.31 -19.00
CA SER A 95 8.12 9.96 -18.78
C SER A 95 7.81 10.25 -17.30
N VAL A 96 8.55 9.65 -16.36
CA VAL A 96 8.27 9.77 -14.93
C VAL A 96 8.56 11.19 -14.45
N THR A 97 7.58 11.82 -13.79
CA THR A 97 7.74 13.17 -13.25
C THR A 97 8.67 13.16 -12.03
N ALA A 98 9.21 14.32 -11.66
CA ALA A 98 10.06 14.42 -10.48
C ALA A 98 9.31 14.12 -9.16
N VAL A 99 7.98 14.23 -9.13
CA VAL A 99 7.16 13.88 -7.96
C VAL A 99 7.03 12.36 -7.88
N ASP A 100 6.54 11.74 -8.94
CA ASP A 100 6.35 10.29 -9.03
C ASP A 100 7.67 9.53 -8.85
N GLY A 101 8.75 10.05 -9.44
CA GLY A 101 10.08 9.48 -9.33
C GLY A 101 10.63 9.45 -7.90
N ARG A 102 10.16 10.33 -7.00
CA ARG A 102 10.53 10.24 -5.58
C ARG A 102 9.81 9.09 -4.89
N ALA A 103 8.51 8.91 -5.14
CA ALA A 103 7.74 7.80 -4.57
C ALA A 103 8.30 6.45 -5.04
N LEU A 104 8.55 6.30 -6.34
CA LEU A 104 9.18 5.11 -6.90
C LEU A 104 10.60 4.88 -6.35
N ALA A 105 11.39 5.94 -6.18
CA ALA A 105 12.72 5.80 -5.59
C ALA A 105 12.67 5.33 -4.13
N ASP A 106 11.74 5.85 -3.33
CA ASP A 106 11.55 5.42 -1.95
C ASP A 106 11.05 3.95 -1.89
N ALA A 107 10.14 3.53 -2.79
CA ALA A 107 9.72 2.13 -2.93
C ALA A 107 10.87 1.19 -3.36
N MET A 108 11.69 1.56 -4.34
CA MET A 108 12.85 0.76 -4.76
C MET A 108 13.96 0.73 -3.70
N ASN A 109 14.10 1.78 -2.89
CA ASN A 109 14.98 1.75 -1.71
C ASN A 109 14.55 0.64 -0.75
N LEU A 110 13.25 0.48 -0.57
CA LEU A 110 12.67 -0.52 0.31
C LEU A 110 12.77 -1.94 -0.27
N MET A 111 12.43 -2.12 -1.55
CA MET A 111 12.61 -3.38 -2.29
C MET A 111 14.01 -3.99 -2.12
N ARG A 112 15.07 -3.18 -2.00
CA ARG A 112 16.46 -3.67 -1.92
C ARG A 112 16.88 -4.19 -0.55
N ARG A 113 16.01 -4.14 0.46
CA ARG A 113 16.38 -4.44 1.84
C ARG A 113 16.58 -5.92 2.08
N ASP A 114 15.71 -6.76 1.55
CA ASP A 114 15.90 -8.20 1.55
C ASP A 114 16.79 -8.66 0.39
N GLU A 115 17.19 -9.93 0.42
CA GLU A 115 18.09 -10.51 -0.57
C GLU A 115 17.42 -10.65 -1.94
N GLU A 116 16.14 -11.00 -1.96
CA GLU A 116 15.39 -11.29 -3.17
C GLU A 116 15.03 -10.01 -3.91
N GLY A 117 14.46 -9.02 -3.22
CA GLY A 117 14.19 -7.72 -3.83
C GLY A 117 15.48 -7.01 -4.28
N ARG A 118 16.63 -7.23 -3.62
CA ARG A 118 17.93 -6.75 -4.13
C ARG A 118 18.42 -7.49 -5.38
N ARG A 119 18.13 -8.78 -5.51
CA ARG A 119 18.40 -9.56 -6.73
C ARG A 119 17.55 -9.02 -7.88
N LEU A 120 16.25 -8.92 -7.67
CA LEU A 120 15.29 -8.39 -8.65
C LEU A 120 15.65 -6.95 -9.09
N PHE A 121 15.96 -6.06 -8.14
CA PHE A 121 16.37 -4.69 -8.49
C PHE A 121 17.64 -4.64 -9.36
N ARG A 122 18.63 -5.50 -9.08
CA ARG A 122 19.84 -5.56 -9.90
C ARG A 122 19.53 -6.01 -11.32
N GLN A 123 18.62 -6.97 -11.47
CA GLN A 123 18.17 -7.40 -12.78
C GLN A 123 17.45 -6.30 -13.55
N LEU A 124 16.64 -5.46 -12.89
CA LEU A 124 16.07 -4.27 -13.53
C LEU A 124 17.16 -3.37 -14.13
N LEU A 125 18.26 -3.16 -13.39
CA LEU A 125 19.40 -2.37 -13.85
C LEU A 125 20.18 -3.06 -14.97
N ASP A 126 20.54 -4.33 -14.78
CA ASP A 126 21.41 -5.09 -15.68
C ASP A 126 20.76 -5.28 -17.05
N GLU A 127 19.43 -5.42 -17.09
CA GLU A 127 18.65 -5.64 -18.31
C GLU A 127 18.03 -4.35 -18.87
N GLY A 128 18.29 -3.20 -18.24
CA GLY A 128 17.80 -1.90 -18.68
C GLY A 128 16.27 -1.75 -18.65
N ILE A 129 15.60 -2.46 -17.75
CA ILE A 129 14.16 -2.40 -17.54
C ILE A 129 13.84 -1.13 -16.78
N CYS A 130 13.00 -0.25 -17.34
CA CYS A 130 12.58 0.97 -16.66
C CYS A 130 11.21 0.82 -16.00
N VAL A 131 10.98 1.58 -14.93
CA VAL A 131 9.72 1.66 -14.20
C VAL A 131 9.05 3.00 -14.51
N GLY A 132 7.84 2.94 -15.03
CA GLY A 132 7.00 4.06 -15.45
C GLY A 132 5.77 4.23 -14.59
N VAL A 133 5.01 5.29 -14.88
CA VAL A 133 3.71 5.58 -14.26
C VAL A 133 2.73 5.93 -15.36
N GLU A 134 1.54 5.34 -15.30
CA GLU A 134 0.42 5.62 -16.21
C GLU A 134 -0.92 5.46 -15.48
N ASP A 135 -2.00 5.86 -16.13
CA ASP A 135 -3.35 5.68 -15.58
C ASP A 135 -3.87 4.32 -16.10
N ILE A 136 -4.00 3.33 -15.21
CA ILE A 136 -4.33 1.96 -15.58
C ILE A 136 -5.75 1.63 -15.15
N ASP A 137 -6.64 1.43 -16.11
CA ASP A 137 -7.98 0.94 -15.82
C ASP A 137 -7.87 -0.53 -15.35
N TYR A 138 -8.21 -0.80 -14.09
CA TYR A 138 -8.38 -2.13 -13.47
C TYR A 138 -7.14 -2.87 -12.94
N ASN A 139 -5.93 -2.34 -13.06
CA ASN A 139 -4.73 -2.96 -12.49
C ASN A 139 -3.91 -1.98 -11.65
N THR A 140 -3.22 -2.49 -10.63
CA THR A 140 -2.28 -1.70 -9.81
C THR A 140 -0.92 -1.51 -10.48
N GLY A 141 -0.60 -2.36 -11.45
CA GLY A 141 0.61 -2.32 -12.27
C GLY A 141 0.61 -3.44 -13.30
N TYR A 142 1.59 -3.44 -14.19
CA TYR A 142 1.91 -4.58 -15.05
C TYR A 142 3.37 -4.56 -15.51
N ALA A 143 3.85 -5.73 -15.91
CA ALA A 143 5.15 -5.95 -16.52
C ALA A 143 5.02 -6.29 -18.01
N LEU A 144 5.81 -5.62 -18.85
CA LEU A 144 6.01 -5.99 -20.26
C LEU A 144 7.46 -6.41 -20.46
N ALA A 145 7.66 -7.66 -20.89
CA ALA A 145 8.95 -8.15 -21.33
C ALA A 145 8.98 -8.27 -22.85
N ARG A 146 10.00 -7.69 -23.50
CA ARG A 146 10.16 -7.77 -24.96
C ARG A 146 11.61 -8.00 -25.34
N GLN A 147 11.84 -9.09 -26.05
CA GLN A 147 13.14 -9.41 -26.63
C GLN A 147 13.31 -8.72 -27.99
N SER A 148 14.46 -8.11 -28.22
CA SER A 148 14.84 -7.55 -29.52
C SER A 148 15.19 -8.67 -30.51
N ILE A 149 15.25 -8.32 -31.80
CA ILE A 149 15.68 -9.25 -32.87
C ILE A 149 17.09 -9.79 -32.62
N THR A 150 17.95 -9.04 -31.92
CA THR A 150 19.31 -9.45 -31.58
C THR A 150 19.39 -10.27 -30.29
N GLY A 151 18.26 -10.62 -29.69
CA GLY A 151 18.17 -11.42 -28.47
C GLY A 151 18.33 -10.64 -27.16
N SER A 152 18.51 -9.31 -27.22
CA SER A 152 18.65 -8.46 -26.03
C SER A 152 17.29 -7.97 -25.50
N TRP A 153 17.16 -7.81 -24.18
CA TRP A 153 15.94 -7.34 -23.50
C TRP A 153 15.76 -5.82 -23.60
N ALA A 154 15.74 -5.27 -24.81
CA ALA A 154 15.92 -3.83 -25.03
C ALA A 154 14.67 -2.95 -24.82
N SER A 155 13.50 -3.51 -24.47
CA SER A 155 12.25 -2.75 -24.36
C SER A 155 11.31 -3.23 -23.27
N SER A 156 11.86 -3.83 -22.22
CA SER A 156 11.06 -4.29 -21.08
C SER A 156 10.75 -3.12 -20.13
N THR A 157 9.53 -3.08 -19.60
CA THR A 157 9.04 -1.99 -18.72
C THR A 157 8.11 -2.53 -17.65
N ILE A 158 8.15 -1.91 -16.47
CA ILE A 158 7.11 -2.06 -15.44
C ILE A 158 6.32 -0.77 -15.40
N MET A 159 4.99 -0.83 -15.50
CA MET A 159 4.13 0.33 -15.34
C MET A 159 3.37 0.21 -14.03
N VAL A 160 3.37 1.29 -13.26
CA VAL A 160 2.62 1.40 -11.99
C VAL A 160 1.46 2.36 -12.20
N ASP A 161 0.29 1.99 -11.69
CA ASP A 161 -0.88 2.87 -11.75
C ASP A 161 -0.68 4.15 -10.94
N ARG A 162 -1.12 5.28 -11.47
CA ARG A 162 -1.00 6.59 -10.82
C ARG A 162 -1.70 6.62 -9.46
N ASP A 163 -2.85 5.97 -9.33
CA ASP A 163 -3.58 5.93 -8.05
C ASP A 163 -2.74 5.23 -6.96
N MET A 164 -1.88 4.27 -7.32
CA MET A 164 -0.95 3.64 -6.38
C MET A 164 0.16 4.57 -5.94
N ILE A 165 0.66 5.43 -6.84
CA ILE A 165 1.63 6.47 -6.52
C ILE A 165 1.00 7.51 -5.58
N ASP A 166 -0.22 7.94 -5.91
CA ASP A 166 -0.95 8.97 -5.16
C ASP A 166 -1.39 8.49 -3.77
N ALA A 167 -1.60 7.19 -3.58
CA ALA A 167 -1.85 6.59 -2.27
C ALA A 167 -0.66 6.77 -1.31
N GLY A 168 0.57 6.87 -1.82
CA GLY A 168 1.76 7.21 -1.03
C GLY A 168 2.26 6.12 -0.09
N GLU A 169 1.78 4.88 -0.24
CA GLU A 169 2.21 3.73 0.56
C GLU A 169 3.44 3.07 -0.08
N SER A 170 4.64 3.56 0.28
CA SER A 170 5.91 3.15 -0.35
C SER A 170 6.22 1.66 -0.26
N ASP A 171 5.69 0.99 0.76
CA ASP A 171 5.82 -0.44 0.99
C ASP A 171 4.87 -1.28 0.16
N VAL A 172 3.63 -0.82 -0.03
CA VAL A 172 2.72 -1.41 -1.01
C VAL A 172 3.29 -1.23 -2.42
N LEU A 173 3.86 -0.06 -2.73
CA LEU A 173 4.58 0.15 -3.99
C LEU A 173 5.81 -0.76 -4.11
N ALA A 174 6.57 -0.97 -3.03
CA ALA A 174 7.73 -1.86 -3.07
C ALA A 174 7.32 -3.32 -3.31
N ALA A 175 6.25 -3.78 -2.64
CA ALA A 175 5.67 -5.10 -2.82
C ALA A 175 5.19 -5.31 -4.27
N LEU A 176 4.46 -4.34 -4.83
CA LEU A 176 4.07 -4.32 -6.24
C LEU A 176 5.30 -4.40 -7.16
N LEU A 177 6.37 -3.63 -6.89
CA LEU A 177 7.58 -3.70 -7.69
C LEU A 177 8.29 -5.05 -7.60
N VAL A 178 8.26 -5.72 -6.44
CA VAL A 178 8.76 -7.10 -6.28
C VAL A 178 7.93 -8.06 -7.13
N HIS A 179 6.61 -7.94 -7.07
CA HIS A 179 5.66 -8.73 -7.86
C HIS A 179 5.94 -8.59 -9.37
N GLU A 180 5.92 -7.37 -9.89
CA GLU A 180 6.13 -7.11 -11.32
C GLU A 180 7.56 -7.45 -11.79
N ALA A 181 8.58 -7.21 -10.96
CA ALA A 181 9.94 -7.60 -11.29
C ALA A 181 10.11 -9.12 -11.35
N THR A 182 9.31 -9.88 -10.59
CA THR A 182 9.33 -11.34 -10.63
C THR A 182 8.80 -11.87 -11.96
N HIS A 183 7.74 -11.26 -12.52
CA HIS A 183 7.27 -11.60 -13.86
C HIS A 183 8.35 -11.36 -14.93
N ILE A 184 9.00 -10.20 -14.90
CA ILE A 184 10.11 -9.93 -15.82
C ILE A 184 11.25 -10.94 -15.61
N ASP A 185 11.60 -11.24 -14.36
CA ASP A 185 12.68 -12.17 -14.04
C ASP A 185 12.45 -13.56 -14.61
N ARG A 186 11.25 -14.09 -14.39
CA ARG A 186 10.85 -15.40 -14.93
C ARG A 186 10.82 -15.39 -16.45
N PHE A 187 10.35 -14.31 -17.06
CA PHE A 187 10.37 -14.15 -18.51
C PHE A 187 11.79 -14.17 -19.08
N ILE A 188 12.71 -13.45 -18.45
CA ILE A 188 14.12 -13.34 -18.88
C ILE A 188 14.85 -14.69 -18.74
N ASN A 189 14.54 -15.45 -17.70
CA ASN A 189 15.17 -16.75 -17.44
C ASN A 189 14.49 -17.93 -18.16
N GLY A 190 13.50 -17.68 -19.02
CA GLY A 190 12.80 -18.75 -19.74
C GLY A 190 11.90 -19.61 -18.84
N LEU A 191 11.46 -19.07 -17.70
CA LEU A 191 10.61 -19.74 -16.71
C LEU A 191 9.15 -19.27 -16.76
N ALA A 192 8.85 -18.21 -17.53
CA ALA A 192 7.48 -17.74 -17.70
C ALA A 192 6.60 -18.78 -18.37
N CYS A 193 5.32 -18.82 -17.99
CA CYS A 193 4.34 -19.76 -18.52
C CYS A 193 4.16 -19.70 -20.05
N THR A 194 4.46 -18.57 -20.70
CA THR A 194 4.46 -18.50 -22.17
C THR A 194 5.45 -19.46 -22.85
N TYR A 195 6.45 -19.99 -22.12
CA TYR A 195 7.42 -20.96 -22.63
C TYR A 195 7.04 -22.42 -22.30
N ASP A 196 6.05 -22.63 -21.45
CA ASP A 196 5.64 -23.95 -20.95
C ASP A 196 4.12 -24.09 -20.98
N ASP A 197 3.62 -24.91 -21.91
CA ASP A 197 2.19 -25.19 -22.07
C ASP A 197 1.55 -25.93 -20.88
N SER A 198 2.33 -26.29 -19.85
CA SER A 198 1.82 -27.00 -18.66
C SER A 198 1.21 -26.11 -17.58
N CYS A 199 1.34 -24.78 -17.70
CA CYS A 199 0.77 -23.86 -16.72
C CYS A 199 -0.77 -23.90 -16.68
N THR A 200 -1.33 -23.71 -15.48
CA THR A 200 -2.77 -23.59 -15.30
C THR A 200 -3.24 -22.17 -15.63
N THR A 201 -3.94 -21.99 -16.74
CA THR A 201 -4.58 -20.69 -17.07
C THR A 201 -5.99 -20.59 -16.43
N LEU A 202 -6.24 -19.49 -15.73
CA LEU A 202 -7.53 -19.15 -15.10
C LEU A 202 -8.55 -18.67 -16.15
N PRO A 203 -9.87 -18.60 -15.81
CA PRO A 203 -10.91 -18.16 -16.74
C PRO A 203 -10.68 -16.76 -17.34
N ASN A 204 -9.97 -15.88 -16.62
CA ASN A 204 -9.62 -14.54 -17.08
C ASN A 204 -8.36 -14.49 -17.96
N GLY A 205 -7.73 -15.63 -18.27
CA GLY A 205 -6.55 -15.72 -19.11
C GLY A 205 -5.22 -15.56 -18.36
N VAL A 206 -5.24 -15.41 -17.04
CA VAL A 206 -4.05 -15.29 -16.21
C VAL A 206 -3.47 -16.67 -15.92
N ASP A 207 -2.15 -16.83 -16.09
CA ASP A 207 -1.45 -18.06 -15.75
C ASP A 207 -1.21 -18.14 -14.24
N LEU A 208 -1.92 -19.06 -13.57
CA LEU A 208 -1.93 -19.20 -12.11
C LEU A 208 -0.53 -19.42 -11.54
N ASP A 209 0.28 -20.28 -12.17
CA ASP A 209 1.61 -20.62 -11.68
C ASP A 209 2.58 -19.41 -11.75
N GLU A 210 2.35 -18.52 -12.72
CA GLU A 210 3.09 -17.27 -12.87
C GLU A 210 2.72 -16.29 -11.76
N GLU A 211 1.43 -16.12 -11.49
CA GLU A 211 0.94 -15.29 -10.37
C GLU A 211 1.36 -15.83 -9.02
N VAL A 212 1.33 -17.15 -8.81
CA VAL A 212 1.76 -17.78 -7.56
C VAL A 212 3.24 -17.46 -7.31
N ALA A 213 4.10 -17.50 -8.33
CA ALA A 213 5.49 -17.15 -8.16
C ALA A 213 5.69 -15.66 -7.81
N ALA A 214 4.99 -14.76 -8.49
CA ALA A 214 5.08 -13.32 -8.23
C ALA A 214 4.54 -12.93 -6.84
N HIS A 215 3.39 -13.46 -6.46
CA HIS A 215 2.80 -13.28 -5.13
C HIS A 215 3.64 -13.92 -4.03
N ALA A 216 4.34 -15.03 -4.29
CA ALA A 216 5.25 -15.62 -3.31
C ALA A 216 6.45 -14.70 -3.02
N ALA A 217 7.01 -14.07 -4.05
CA ALA A 217 8.08 -13.08 -3.89
C ALA A 217 7.57 -11.88 -3.08
N GLU A 218 6.36 -11.42 -3.35
CA GLU A 218 5.69 -10.38 -2.57
C GLU A 218 5.52 -10.78 -1.09
N ALA A 219 5.04 -12.00 -0.79
CA ALA A 219 4.90 -12.48 0.58
C ALA A 219 6.25 -12.58 1.31
N VAL A 220 7.32 -13.01 0.62
CA VAL A 220 8.69 -13.01 1.16
C VAL A 220 9.16 -11.59 1.49
N PHE A 221 8.86 -10.61 0.64
CA PHE A 221 9.14 -9.21 0.91
C PHE A 221 8.39 -8.72 2.17
N TRP A 222 7.07 -8.98 2.27
CA TRP A 222 6.27 -8.57 3.44
C TRP A 222 6.82 -9.17 4.72
N ARG A 223 7.16 -10.46 4.70
CA ARG A 223 7.81 -11.14 5.83
C ARG A 223 9.16 -10.50 6.18
N GLY A 224 9.98 -10.17 5.19
CA GLY A 224 11.28 -9.51 5.43
C GLY A 224 11.13 -8.09 6.01
N ALA A 225 10.04 -7.40 5.67
CA ALA A 225 9.77 -6.04 6.12
C ALA A 225 9.06 -5.96 7.49
N TYR A 226 8.22 -6.94 7.82
CA TYR A 226 7.31 -6.91 8.96
C TYR A 226 7.27 -8.20 9.80
N ASP A 227 8.23 -9.11 9.59
CA ASP A 227 8.27 -10.44 10.21
C ASP A 227 7.04 -11.30 9.88
N ASP A 228 6.87 -12.41 10.60
CA ASP A 228 5.83 -13.42 10.34
C ASP A 228 4.40 -12.92 10.67
N ASP A 229 4.27 -11.83 11.43
CA ASP A 229 2.97 -11.27 11.83
C ASP A 229 2.42 -10.23 10.82
N GLY A 230 3.22 -9.85 9.81
CA GLY A 230 2.85 -8.80 8.85
C GLY A 230 2.64 -7.42 9.49
N LYS A 231 1.86 -6.55 8.84
CA LYS A 231 1.53 -5.25 9.43
C LYS A 231 0.60 -5.44 10.62
N ARG A 232 0.88 -4.76 11.73
CA ARG A 232 0.01 -4.78 12.90
C ARG A 232 -1.32 -4.05 12.63
N PHE A 233 -1.31 -3.00 11.81
CA PHE A 233 -2.52 -2.36 11.29
C PHE A 233 -2.42 -2.12 9.78
N SER A 234 -3.39 -2.67 9.04
CA SER A 234 -3.50 -2.51 7.59
C SER A 234 -4.90 -2.04 7.18
N LEU A 235 -4.94 -1.11 6.23
CA LEU A 235 -6.15 -0.59 5.60
C LEU A 235 -5.92 -0.57 4.09
N GLY A 236 -6.98 -0.54 3.30
CA GLY A 236 -6.90 -0.36 1.85
C GLY A 236 -6.14 -1.49 1.16
N TYR A 237 -5.21 -1.12 0.28
CA TYR A 237 -4.37 -2.08 -0.45
C TYR A 237 -3.53 -2.94 0.50
N ALA A 238 -3.02 -2.35 1.58
CA ALA A 238 -2.22 -3.07 2.57
C ALA A 238 -3.03 -4.16 3.33
N TYR A 239 -4.36 -4.08 3.37
CA TYR A 239 -5.18 -5.07 4.08
C TYR A 239 -5.12 -6.46 3.41
N GLY A 240 -5.19 -6.51 2.09
CA GLY A 240 -5.03 -7.76 1.33
C GLY A 240 -3.65 -8.38 1.50
N MET A 241 -2.63 -7.59 1.82
CA MET A 241 -1.25 -8.05 1.91
C MET A 241 -0.97 -8.88 3.17
N ASN A 242 -1.66 -8.61 4.27
CA ASN A 242 -1.59 -9.49 5.44
C ASN A 242 -2.24 -10.85 5.14
N GLN A 243 -3.36 -10.87 4.41
CA GLN A 243 -4.03 -12.13 4.02
C GLN A 243 -3.17 -12.96 3.07
N LEU A 244 -2.46 -12.29 2.15
CA LEU A 244 -1.47 -12.93 1.28
C LEU A 244 -0.35 -13.59 2.09
N LEU A 245 0.23 -12.86 3.07
CA LEU A 245 1.28 -13.39 3.94
C LEU A 245 0.78 -14.56 4.80
N ASP A 246 -0.41 -14.45 5.38
CA ASP A 246 -1.03 -15.52 6.18
C ASP A 246 -1.17 -16.81 5.33
N ALA A 247 -1.72 -16.68 4.12
CA ALA A 247 -1.86 -17.81 3.21
C ALA A 247 -0.51 -18.43 2.82
N TYR A 248 0.54 -17.61 2.69
CA TYR A 248 1.90 -18.06 2.40
C TYR A 248 2.49 -18.88 3.56
N LEU A 249 2.29 -18.42 4.80
CA LEU A 249 2.76 -19.11 6.00
C LEU A 249 2.00 -20.41 6.28
N ASP A 250 0.74 -20.50 5.88
CA ASP A 250 -0.10 -21.70 5.98
C ASP A 250 0.33 -22.83 5.02
N GLY A 251 1.14 -22.51 4.01
CA GLY A 251 1.79 -23.48 3.12
C GLY A 251 1.31 -23.45 1.66
N PRO A 252 1.93 -24.26 0.78
CA PRO A 252 1.82 -24.10 -0.66
C PRO A 252 0.39 -24.29 -1.20
N ASP A 253 -0.38 -25.23 -0.65
CA ASP A 253 -1.76 -25.49 -1.08
C ASP A 253 -2.70 -24.32 -0.71
N ALA A 254 -2.57 -23.80 0.51
CA ALA A 254 -3.35 -22.65 0.98
C ALA A 254 -3.03 -21.40 0.17
N PHE A 255 -1.73 -21.18 -0.07
CA PHE A 255 -1.26 -20.06 -0.86
C PHE A 255 -1.75 -20.09 -2.31
N THR A 256 -1.63 -21.25 -2.96
CA THR A 256 -2.12 -21.44 -4.34
C THR A 256 -3.63 -21.22 -4.42
N ALA A 257 -4.39 -21.69 -3.43
CA ALA A 257 -5.83 -21.46 -3.36
C ALA A 257 -6.17 -19.97 -3.17
N TYR A 258 -5.43 -19.26 -2.33
CA TYR A 258 -5.61 -17.82 -2.13
C TYR A 258 -5.35 -17.02 -3.41
N VAL A 259 -4.21 -17.26 -4.08
CA VAL A 259 -3.89 -16.57 -5.35
C VAL A 259 -4.91 -16.88 -6.43
N ARG A 260 -5.38 -18.13 -6.50
CA ARG A 260 -6.47 -18.52 -7.42
C ARG A 260 -7.77 -17.78 -7.14
N ASP A 261 -8.15 -17.58 -5.89
CA ASP A 261 -9.35 -16.83 -5.55
C ASP A 261 -9.18 -15.35 -5.89
N LEU A 262 -8.03 -14.77 -5.53
CA LEU A 262 -7.68 -13.38 -5.80
C LEU A 262 -7.73 -13.06 -7.30
N ARG A 263 -7.19 -13.95 -8.16
CA ARG A 263 -7.07 -13.74 -9.61
C ARG A 263 -8.13 -14.47 -10.42
N GLY A 264 -9.01 -15.24 -9.79
CA GLY A 264 -9.98 -16.10 -10.47
C GLY A 264 -11.22 -15.37 -10.97
N ASP A 265 -11.36 -14.08 -10.68
CA ASP A 265 -12.53 -13.29 -11.07
C ASP A 265 -12.50 -12.99 -12.57
N GLU A 266 -13.50 -13.49 -13.30
CA GLU A 266 -13.66 -13.28 -14.74
C GLU A 266 -13.71 -11.78 -15.11
N ARG A 267 -14.10 -10.90 -14.19
CA ARG A 267 -14.14 -9.45 -14.41
C ARG A 267 -12.76 -8.81 -14.50
N GLU A 268 -11.72 -9.50 -14.05
CA GLU A 268 -10.33 -9.04 -14.15
C GLU A 268 -9.70 -9.35 -15.51
N SER A 269 -10.45 -9.97 -16.45
CA SER A 269 -10.01 -10.10 -17.85
C SER A 269 -10.27 -8.80 -18.64
N SER A 270 -9.30 -7.89 -18.66
CA SER A 270 -9.31 -6.74 -19.59
C SER A 270 -7.92 -6.24 -19.92
#